data_AF-A0A6J3EJQ7-F1
#
_entry.id   AF-A0A6J3EJQ7-F1
#
_cell.length_a   1.000
_cell.length_b   1.000
_cell.length_c   1.000
_cell.angle_alpha   90.00
_cell.angle_beta   90.00
_cell.angle_gamma   90.00
#
_symmetry.space_group_name_H-M   'P 1'
#
loop_
_entity.id
_entity.type
_entity.pdbx_description
1 polymer ?
#
loop_
_entity_poly.entity_id
_entity_poly.type
_entity_poly.pdbx_seq_one_letter_code
_entity_poly.pdbx_strand_id
1 'polypeptide(L)'
;MAAAAAQAAGPALYACTKCTQRYPFEELSQGQQLCKECRIAHPVVKCTYCRSEFQQESKTNTICKKCAQNVKQFGTPKPCQYCNIIAAFIGTKCQRCTNSEKKYGPPQTCEQCKQQCAFDRKEEGRRKVDGKLLCWLCTLSYKRVLQKTKEQRKSLGSSHSNSSSSSLTEKDQHHSKHHHHHHHHHRHSSSHHKISSLSPEQDQGLWKQSSSINQSADSGGTDNFVLISQLKEEVMSLKRLLQQRDQTILEKDKKLTELKADFQYQESNLRTKMNSMEKAHKETVEQLQAKNRELLKQVAALSKGKKFDKSGSILTSP
;
A
#
# COMPACT_ATOMS: atom_id res chain seq x y z
N MET A 1 1.70 -45.76 29.97
CA MET A 1 0.77 -44.63 29.74
C MET A 1 1.51 -43.53 29.01
N ALA A 2 0.85 -42.90 28.04
CA ALA A 2 1.45 -42.18 26.92
C ALA A 2 2.33 -40.98 27.28
N ALA A 3 3.53 -40.94 26.68
CA ALA A 3 4.33 -39.73 26.58
C ALA A 3 3.68 -38.79 25.55
N ALA A 4 3.22 -37.64 25.99
CA ALA A 4 2.71 -36.58 25.13
C ALA A 4 3.88 -35.94 24.36
N ALA A 5 3.99 -36.23 23.07
CA ALA A 5 4.88 -35.53 22.17
C ALA A 5 4.35 -34.10 21.96
N ALA A 6 4.98 -33.12 22.59
CA ALA A 6 4.79 -31.72 22.27
C ALA A 6 5.32 -31.46 20.84
N GLN A 7 4.42 -31.45 19.86
CA GLN A 7 4.75 -31.01 18.52
C GLN A 7 5.01 -29.50 18.55
N ALA A 8 6.26 -29.11 18.37
CA ALA A 8 6.63 -27.73 18.11
C ALA A 8 5.89 -27.27 16.84
N ALA A 9 4.94 -26.35 16.99
CA ALA A 9 4.29 -25.72 15.85
C ALA A 9 5.36 -24.92 15.08
N GLY A 10 5.80 -25.44 13.94
CA GLY A 10 6.70 -24.72 13.04
C GLY A 10 6.08 -23.39 12.58
N PRO A 11 6.90 -22.42 12.17
CA PRO A 11 6.41 -21.13 11.70
C PRO A 11 5.40 -21.32 10.57
N ALA A 12 4.27 -20.60 10.64
CA ALA A 12 3.23 -20.66 9.62
C ALA A 12 3.82 -20.27 8.25
N LEU A 13 3.75 -21.19 7.28
CA LEU A 13 4.25 -20.96 5.93
C LEU A 13 3.12 -20.53 4.98
N TYR A 14 3.41 -19.56 4.15
CA TYR A 14 2.50 -18.93 3.19
C TYR A 14 2.96 -19.21 1.75
N ALA A 15 2.01 -19.39 0.83
CA ALA A 15 2.33 -19.68 -0.55
C ALA A 15 2.65 -18.40 -1.34
N CYS A 16 3.75 -18.43 -2.10
CA CYS A 16 4.04 -17.41 -3.09
C CYS A 16 2.96 -17.40 -4.18
N THR A 17 2.41 -16.24 -4.52
CA THR A 17 1.32 -16.12 -5.52
C THR A 17 1.75 -16.45 -6.95
N LYS A 18 3.06 -16.61 -7.21
CA LYS A 18 3.61 -16.96 -8.52
C LYS A 18 4.09 -18.41 -8.63
N CYS A 19 5.01 -18.83 -7.76
CA CYS A 19 5.57 -20.18 -7.81
C CYS A 19 4.83 -21.19 -6.92
N THR A 20 3.84 -20.75 -6.14
CA THR A 20 3.05 -21.56 -5.18
C THR A 20 3.84 -22.29 -4.09
N GLN A 21 5.17 -22.13 -4.07
CA GLN A 21 6.04 -22.62 -3.01
C GLN A 21 5.78 -21.88 -1.70
N ARG A 22 6.08 -22.54 -0.59
CA ARG A 22 5.78 -22.09 0.77
C ARG A 22 6.99 -21.41 1.40
N TYR A 23 6.78 -20.21 1.95
CA TYR A 23 7.81 -19.40 2.58
C TYR A 23 7.29 -18.81 3.90
N PRO A 24 8.18 -18.49 4.86
CA PRO A 24 7.82 -17.64 6.00
C PRO A 24 7.24 -16.30 5.54
N PHE A 25 6.40 -15.69 6.37
CA PHE A 25 5.74 -14.43 6.02
C PHE A 25 6.72 -13.30 5.73
N GLU A 26 7.84 -13.26 6.47
CA GLU A 26 8.90 -12.26 6.40
C GLU A 26 9.67 -12.30 5.07
N GLU A 27 9.70 -13.48 4.42
CA GLU A 27 10.36 -13.69 3.13
C GLU A 27 9.47 -13.35 1.94
N LEU A 28 8.17 -13.14 2.18
CA LEU A 28 7.23 -12.73 1.17
C LEU A 28 7.14 -11.20 1.07
N SER A 29 6.99 -10.70 -0.15
CA SER A 29 6.80 -9.27 -0.39
C SER A 29 5.49 -8.76 0.25
N GLN A 30 5.58 -7.68 1.03
CA GLN A 30 4.42 -7.03 1.63
C GLN A 30 3.40 -6.62 0.56
N GLY A 31 2.18 -7.16 0.66
CA GLY A 31 1.04 -6.85 -0.22
C GLY A 31 0.87 -7.73 -1.47
N GLN A 32 1.95 -8.33 -2.01
CA GLN A 32 1.88 -9.18 -3.22
C GLN A 32 2.14 -10.67 -2.96
N GLN A 33 2.64 -11.01 -1.77
CA GLN A 33 2.98 -12.38 -1.39
C GLN A 33 3.88 -13.08 -2.43
N LEU A 34 4.94 -12.42 -2.88
CA LEU A 34 5.95 -12.97 -3.79
C LEU A 34 7.23 -13.29 -3.03
N CYS A 35 7.80 -14.47 -3.28
CA CYS A 35 9.14 -14.81 -2.79
C CYS A 35 10.21 -13.96 -3.48
N LYS A 36 11.43 -13.98 -2.92
CA LYS A 36 12.57 -13.20 -3.41
C LYS A 36 12.90 -13.52 -4.87
N GLU A 37 12.88 -14.80 -5.25
CA GLU A 37 13.18 -15.25 -6.60
C GLU A 37 12.14 -14.73 -7.59
N CYS A 38 10.85 -14.89 -7.29
CA CYS A 38 9.77 -14.40 -8.14
C CYS A 38 9.78 -12.87 -8.25
N ARG A 39 10.19 -12.16 -7.20
CA ARG A 39 10.32 -10.70 -7.21
C ARG A 39 11.42 -10.22 -8.15
N ILE A 40 12.53 -10.94 -8.21
CA ILE A 40 13.65 -10.66 -9.12
C ILE A 40 13.30 -11.06 -10.56
N ALA A 41 12.68 -12.22 -10.74
CA ALA A 41 12.26 -12.73 -12.05
C ALA A 41 11.18 -11.86 -12.70
N HIS A 42 10.31 -11.26 -11.89
CA HIS A 42 9.20 -10.43 -12.33
C HIS A 42 9.29 -9.04 -11.70
N PRO A 43 10.17 -8.15 -12.16
CA PRO A 43 10.34 -6.83 -11.55
C PRO A 43 9.08 -5.95 -11.74
N VAL A 44 8.90 -5.00 -10.83
CA VAL A 44 7.89 -3.94 -10.99
C VAL A 44 8.41 -2.89 -11.95
N VAL A 45 7.71 -2.70 -13.07
CA VAL A 45 8.06 -1.74 -14.12
C VAL A 45 6.90 -0.79 -14.39
N LYS A 46 7.17 0.32 -15.10
CA LYS A 46 6.11 1.27 -15.50
C LYS A 46 5.60 0.90 -16.88
N CYS A 47 4.28 0.89 -17.04
CA CYS A 47 3.63 0.71 -18.33
C CYS A 47 4.00 1.84 -19.28
N THR A 48 4.44 1.51 -20.49
CA THR A 48 4.81 2.50 -21.54
C THR A 48 3.67 3.48 -21.82
N TYR A 49 2.43 3.01 -21.86
CA TYR A 49 1.26 3.85 -22.14
C TYR A 49 0.75 4.59 -20.91
N CYS A 50 0.23 3.89 -19.89
CA CYS A 50 -0.46 4.57 -18.78
C CYS A 50 0.47 5.04 -17.64
N ARG A 51 1.76 4.72 -17.70
CA ARG A 51 2.79 5.00 -16.68
C ARG A 51 2.49 4.43 -15.28
N SER A 52 1.48 3.58 -15.15
CA SER A 52 1.20 2.83 -13.91
C SER A 52 2.26 1.76 -13.70
N GLU A 53 2.63 1.53 -12.44
CA GLU A 53 3.54 0.47 -12.03
C GLU A 53 2.80 -0.88 -12.03
N PHE A 54 3.43 -1.93 -12.56
CA PHE A 54 2.88 -3.28 -12.62
C PHE A 54 4.00 -4.34 -12.60
N GLN A 55 3.68 -5.56 -12.18
CA GLN A 55 4.61 -6.68 -12.23
C GLN A 55 4.77 -7.17 -13.67
N GLN A 56 6.01 -7.25 -14.15
CA GLN A 56 6.29 -7.76 -15.48
C GLN A 56 6.23 -9.29 -15.50
N GLU A 57 5.30 -9.87 -16.26
CA GLU A 57 5.16 -11.35 -16.37
C GLU A 57 6.24 -11.97 -17.25
N SER A 58 6.72 -11.26 -18.28
CA SER A 58 7.83 -11.68 -19.13
C SER A 58 8.66 -10.46 -19.56
N LYS A 59 9.96 -10.67 -19.82
CA LYS A 59 10.92 -9.61 -20.18
C LYS A 59 10.52 -8.75 -21.39
N THR A 60 9.60 -9.23 -22.23
CA THR A 60 9.10 -8.54 -23.42
C THR A 60 7.87 -7.65 -23.16
N ASN A 61 7.15 -7.86 -22.06
CA ASN A 61 5.93 -7.11 -21.76
C ASN A 61 6.23 -5.74 -21.12
N THR A 62 6.22 -4.69 -21.94
CA THR A 62 6.43 -3.29 -21.49
C THR A 62 5.13 -2.54 -21.16
N ILE A 63 3.98 -3.17 -21.40
CA ILE A 63 2.65 -2.58 -21.18
C ILE A 63 1.85 -3.42 -20.18
N CYS A 64 1.05 -2.76 -19.32
CA CYS A 64 0.20 -3.47 -18.36
C CYS A 64 -0.97 -4.18 -19.04
N LYS A 65 -1.54 -5.21 -18.40
CA LYS A 65 -2.65 -6.02 -18.93
C LYS A 65 -3.82 -5.18 -19.47
N LYS A 66 -4.19 -4.12 -18.75
CA LYS A 66 -5.26 -3.19 -19.16
C LYS A 66 -4.92 -2.46 -20.46
N CYS A 67 -3.70 -1.96 -20.58
CA CYS A 67 -3.26 -1.31 -21.82
C CYS A 67 -3.10 -2.32 -22.96
N ALA A 68 -2.65 -3.55 -22.69
CA ALA A 68 -2.60 -4.61 -23.70
C ALA A 68 -3.98 -4.96 -24.25
N GLN A 69 -4.99 -5.08 -23.38
CA GLN A 69 -6.39 -5.27 -23.80
C GLN A 69 -6.90 -4.10 -24.64
N ASN A 70 -6.66 -2.87 -24.20
CA ASN A 70 -7.08 -1.70 -24.96
C ASN A 70 -6.39 -1.58 -26.32
N VAL A 71 -5.11 -1.96 -26.45
CA VAL A 71 -4.42 -2.02 -27.76
C VAL A 71 -5.09 -3.05 -28.66
N LYS A 72 -5.43 -4.23 -28.14
CA LYS A 72 -6.13 -5.26 -28.92
C LYS A 72 -7.51 -4.80 -29.41
N GLN A 73 -8.22 -4.00 -28.61
CA GLN A 73 -9.58 -3.58 -28.91
C GLN A 73 -9.66 -2.28 -29.73
N PHE A 74 -8.81 -1.30 -29.44
CA PHE A 74 -8.89 0.06 -29.98
C PHE A 74 -7.65 0.48 -30.78
N GLY A 75 -6.62 -0.36 -30.84
CA GLY A 75 -5.35 -0.06 -31.50
C GLY A 75 -4.44 0.84 -30.68
N THR A 76 -3.45 1.43 -31.35
CA THR A 76 -2.43 2.27 -30.74
C THR A 76 -3.05 3.58 -30.21
N PRO A 77 -2.84 3.92 -28.92
CA PRO A 77 -3.43 5.12 -28.33
C PRO A 77 -2.79 6.39 -28.87
N LYS A 78 -3.55 7.49 -28.84
CA LYS A 78 -3.05 8.84 -29.12
C LYS A 78 -2.54 9.54 -27.86
N PRO A 79 -1.72 10.61 -28.00
CA PRO A 79 -1.39 11.49 -26.90
C PRO A 79 -2.66 12.10 -26.29
N CYS A 80 -2.76 12.09 -24.96
CA CYS A 80 -3.85 12.71 -24.24
C CYS A 80 -3.78 14.24 -24.35
N GLN A 81 -4.89 14.88 -24.72
CA GLN A 81 -5.02 16.34 -24.82
C GLN A 81 -4.58 17.12 -23.57
N TYR A 82 -4.71 16.53 -22.37
CA TYR A 82 -4.38 17.22 -21.11
C TYR A 82 -2.97 16.90 -20.63
N CYS A 83 -2.63 15.62 -20.49
CA CYS A 83 -1.36 15.22 -19.85
C CYS A 83 -0.28 14.75 -20.83
N ASN A 84 -0.55 14.78 -22.15
CA ASN A 84 0.33 14.33 -23.23
C ASN A 84 0.82 12.87 -23.13
N ILE A 85 0.32 12.10 -22.17
CA ILE A 85 0.58 10.67 -22.07
C ILE A 85 -0.11 9.98 -23.24
N ILE A 86 0.62 9.13 -23.97
CA ILE A 86 0.12 8.30 -25.08
C ILE A 86 -0.76 7.18 -24.52
N ALA A 87 -1.98 7.53 -24.11
CA ALA A 87 -2.93 6.64 -23.46
C ALA A 87 -4.39 7.01 -23.72
N ALA A 88 -4.66 7.85 -24.74
CA ALA A 88 -6.00 8.10 -25.23
C ALA A 88 -6.37 7.00 -26.23
N PHE A 89 -6.93 5.90 -25.70
CA PHE A 89 -7.42 4.77 -26.51
C PHE A 89 -8.78 5.07 -27.16
N ILE A 90 -9.58 5.93 -26.53
CA ILE A 90 -10.91 6.33 -27.01
C ILE A 90 -10.99 7.84 -26.90
N GLY A 91 -11.31 8.52 -28.02
CA GLY A 91 -11.38 9.98 -28.09
C GLY A 91 -10.00 10.65 -27.94
N THR A 92 -9.98 11.83 -27.30
CA THR A 92 -8.78 12.68 -27.19
C THR A 92 -8.13 12.68 -25.80
N LYS A 93 -8.78 12.07 -24.80
CA LYS A 93 -8.34 12.10 -23.40
C LYS A 93 -8.00 10.70 -22.91
N CYS A 94 -6.94 10.56 -22.11
CA CYS A 94 -6.67 9.28 -21.44
C CYS A 94 -7.72 9.03 -20.35
N GLN A 95 -7.96 7.75 -20.04
CA GLN A 95 -8.96 7.37 -19.03
C GLN A 95 -8.79 8.09 -17.69
N ARG A 96 -7.54 8.34 -17.27
CA ARG A 96 -7.23 9.02 -16.00
C ARG A 96 -7.71 10.48 -16.01
N CYS A 97 -7.43 11.20 -17.10
CA CYS A 97 -7.88 12.57 -17.28
C CYS A 97 -9.41 12.63 -17.40
N THR A 98 -10.02 11.76 -18.20
CA THR A 98 -11.48 11.66 -18.32
C THR A 98 -12.17 11.43 -16.97
N ASN A 99 -11.66 10.49 -16.16
CA ASN A 99 -12.23 10.22 -14.84
C ASN A 99 -12.01 11.36 -13.85
N SER A 100 -10.85 12.03 -13.92
CA SER A 100 -10.54 13.15 -13.04
C SER A 100 -11.40 14.36 -13.36
N GLU A 101 -11.64 14.63 -14.65
CA GLU A 101 -12.51 15.70 -15.11
C GLU A 101 -13.95 15.50 -14.65
N LYS A 102 -14.49 14.28 -14.80
CA LYS A 102 -15.83 13.94 -14.29
C LYS A 102 -15.97 14.13 -12.78
N LYS A 103 -14.90 13.88 -12.02
CA LYS A 103 -14.94 13.90 -10.55
C LYS A 103 -14.62 15.27 -9.94
N TYR A 104 -13.70 16.02 -10.56
CA TYR A 104 -13.11 17.23 -9.98
C TYR A 104 -13.36 18.48 -10.84
N GLY A 105 -13.98 18.35 -12.00
CA GLY A 105 -14.21 19.45 -12.93
C GLY A 105 -13.05 19.66 -13.92
N PRO A 106 -13.05 20.78 -14.65
CA PRO A 106 -12.10 21.04 -15.73
C PRO A 106 -10.65 21.05 -15.21
N PRO A 107 -9.68 20.63 -16.04
CA PRO A 107 -8.27 20.64 -15.65
C PRO A 107 -7.76 22.07 -15.42
N GLN A 108 -6.84 22.19 -14.49
CA GLN A 108 -6.14 23.41 -14.13
C GLN A 108 -4.65 23.26 -14.47
N THR A 109 -3.94 24.40 -14.50
CA THR A 109 -2.50 24.45 -14.75
C THR A 109 -1.73 23.82 -13.58
N CYS A 110 -0.93 22.80 -13.87
CA CYS A 110 -0.03 22.18 -12.90
C CYS A 110 1.08 23.15 -12.52
N GLU A 111 1.29 23.37 -11.23
CA GLU A 111 2.32 24.31 -10.77
C GLU A 111 3.76 23.87 -11.12
N GLN A 112 3.98 22.56 -11.29
CA GLN A 112 5.31 21.99 -11.55
C GLN A 112 5.63 21.88 -13.05
N CYS A 113 4.76 21.26 -13.84
CA CYS A 113 5.01 21.06 -15.28
C CYS A 113 4.31 22.07 -16.20
N LYS A 114 3.53 23.00 -15.63
CA LYS A 114 2.78 24.04 -16.34
C LYS A 114 1.76 23.56 -17.39
N GLN A 115 1.48 22.24 -17.44
CA GLN A 115 0.45 21.68 -18.32
C GLN A 115 -0.94 21.80 -17.69
N GLN A 116 -1.98 21.94 -18.53
CA GLN A 116 -3.39 21.90 -18.12
C GLN A 116 -3.86 20.46 -17.85
N CYS A 117 -3.34 19.85 -16.78
CA CYS A 117 -3.71 18.49 -16.36
C CYS A 117 -3.68 18.27 -14.85
N ALA A 118 -3.62 19.34 -14.06
CA ALA A 118 -3.88 19.26 -12.63
C ALA A 118 -5.39 19.28 -12.38
N PHE A 119 -5.84 18.63 -11.33
CA PHE A 119 -7.24 18.59 -10.94
C PHE A 119 -7.31 18.87 -9.45
N ASP A 120 -8.19 19.79 -9.04
CA ASP A 120 -8.29 20.17 -7.64
C ASP A 120 -9.00 19.06 -6.84
N ARG A 121 -8.20 18.36 -6.04
CA ARG A 121 -8.69 17.28 -5.17
C ARG A 121 -9.12 17.79 -3.81
N LYS A 122 -9.38 19.09 -3.68
CA LYS A 122 -9.63 19.77 -2.40
C LYS A 122 -8.44 19.62 -1.45
N GLU A 123 -8.67 19.95 -0.18
CA GLU A 123 -7.65 20.04 0.85
C GLU A 123 -6.81 18.75 1.04
N GLU A 124 -7.43 17.57 0.91
CA GLU A 124 -6.74 16.29 1.09
C GLU A 124 -5.62 16.05 0.05
N GLY A 125 -5.80 16.58 -1.16
CA GLY A 125 -4.79 16.51 -2.22
C GLY A 125 -3.63 17.45 -1.96
N ARG A 126 -3.94 18.70 -1.59
CA ARG A 126 -2.97 19.79 -1.41
C ARG A 126 -2.04 19.54 -0.21
N ARG A 127 -2.57 19.04 0.92
CA ARG A 127 -1.75 18.73 2.12
C ARG A 127 -0.63 17.71 1.84
N LYS A 128 -0.81 16.79 0.88
CA LYS A 128 0.17 15.74 0.55
C LYS A 128 1.35 16.24 -0.30
N VAL A 129 1.24 17.44 -0.86
CA VAL A 129 2.21 18.03 -1.80
C VAL A 129 2.51 19.49 -1.46
N ASP A 130 2.57 19.80 -0.17
CA ASP A 130 2.95 21.13 0.33
C ASP A 130 2.04 22.26 -0.19
N GLY A 131 0.73 22.01 -0.23
CA GLY A 131 -0.27 22.98 -0.70
C GLY A 131 -0.41 23.08 -2.22
N LYS A 132 0.54 22.56 -3.00
CA LYS A 132 0.67 22.81 -4.45
C LYS A 132 -0.36 22.05 -5.29
N LEU A 133 -0.89 22.68 -6.33
CA LEU A 133 -1.77 22.09 -7.31
C LEU A 133 -0.96 21.34 -8.39
N LEU A 134 -0.79 20.03 -8.19
CA LEU A 134 0.03 19.18 -9.06
C LEU A 134 -0.81 18.23 -9.92
N CYS A 135 -0.37 18.00 -11.16
CA CYS A 135 -0.89 16.91 -11.97
C CYS A 135 -0.54 15.55 -11.34
N TRP A 136 -1.18 14.48 -11.82
CA TRP A 136 -0.97 13.14 -11.26
C TRP A 136 0.50 12.68 -11.35
N LEU A 137 1.19 12.97 -12.47
CA LEU A 137 2.59 12.60 -12.63
C LEU A 137 3.50 13.38 -11.68
N CYS A 138 3.34 14.70 -11.59
CA CYS A 138 4.10 15.53 -10.67
C CYS A 138 3.83 15.15 -9.21
N THR A 139 2.59 14.80 -8.87
CA THR A 139 2.23 14.27 -7.55
C THR A 139 2.99 12.98 -7.24
N LEU A 140 3.06 12.03 -8.19
CA LEU A 140 3.81 10.79 -8.00
C LEU A 140 5.31 11.05 -7.84
N SER A 141 5.88 11.92 -8.67
CA SER A 141 7.30 12.28 -8.57
C SER A 141 7.62 12.93 -7.23
N TYR A 142 6.79 13.88 -6.78
CA TYR A 142 6.94 14.54 -5.48
C TYR A 142 6.91 13.54 -4.32
N LYS A 143 5.94 12.62 -4.32
CA LYS A 143 5.85 11.56 -3.29
C LYS A 143 7.07 10.66 -3.26
N ARG A 144 7.64 10.29 -4.41
CA ARG A 144 8.88 9.50 -4.47
C ARG A 144 10.07 10.24 -3.86
N VAL A 145 10.18 11.55 -4.12
CA VAL A 145 11.24 12.39 -3.50
C VAL A 145 11.05 12.43 -1.98
N LEU A 146 9.83 12.69 -1.51
CA LEU A 146 9.54 12.70 -0.06
C LEU A 146 9.85 11.36 0.63
N GLN A 147 9.55 10.23 -0.01
CA GLN A 147 9.89 8.92 0.55
C GLN A 147 11.40 8.72 0.65
N LYS A 148 12.17 9.08 -0.39
CA LYS A 148 13.64 9.01 -0.36
C LYS A 148 14.24 9.86 0.77
N THR A 149 13.76 11.09 0.96
CA THR A 149 14.23 11.94 2.06
C THR A 149 13.87 11.35 3.43
N LYS A 150 12.70 10.71 3.56
CA LYS A 150 12.28 10.05 4.80
C LYS A 150 13.13 8.81 5.11
N GLU A 151 13.49 8.02 4.11
CA GLU A 151 14.38 6.85 4.26
C GLU A 151 15.81 7.26 4.60
N GLN A 152 16.35 8.31 3.96
CA GLN A 152 17.67 8.84 4.31
C GLN A 152 17.76 9.33 5.76
N ARG A 153 16.70 9.97 6.27
CA ARG A 153 16.62 10.36 7.70
C ARG A 153 16.55 9.15 8.63
N LYS A 154 16.00 8.02 8.18
CA LYS A 154 15.97 6.77 8.96
C LYS A 154 17.30 6.02 8.92
N SER A 155 17.99 6.00 7.77
CA SER A 155 19.28 5.31 7.64
C SER A 155 20.42 6.02 8.38
N LEU A 156 20.34 7.35 8.52
CA LEU A 156 21.31 8.14 9.30
C LEU A 156 20.99 8.16 10.81
N GLY A 157 19.83 7.63 11.24
CA GLY A 157 19.40 7.59 12.63
C GLY A 157 19.67 6.27 13.36
N SER A 158 20.45 5.34 12.77
CA SER A 158 20.81 4.04 13.36
C SER A 158 22.30 3.93 13.74
N SER A 159 22.86 5.01 14.28
CA SER A 159 24.09 4.92 15.07
C SER A 159 23.87 5.70 16.35
N HIS A 160 24.09 5.03 17.48
CA HIS A 160 23.93 5.59 18.82
C HIS A 160 24.66 6.93 18.98
N SER A 161 23.91 7.95 19.40
CA SER A 161 24.42 8.95 20.33
C SER A 161 23.25 9.67 21.00
N ASN A 162 23.10 9.41 22.30
CA ASN A 162 22.66 10.42 23.26
C ASN A 162 23.47 11.68 22.98
N SER A 163 22.82 12.78 22.62
CA SER A 163 23.25 14.15 22.93
C SER A 163 22.20 15.15 22.45
N SER A 164 21.75 15.92 23.41
CA SER A 164 21.03 17.18 23.33
C SER A 164 21.49 18.07 22.17
N SER A 165 20.56 18.68 21.44
CA SER A 165 20.81 20.02 20.90
C SER A 165 19.54 20.86 20.92
N SER A 166 19.62 21.83 21.81
CA SER A 166 18.88 23.07 21.85
C SER A 166 18.90 23.78 20.50
N SER A 167 17.77 24.43 20.21
CA SER A 167 17.60 25.57 19.32
C SER A 167 18.68 26.64 19.53
N LEU A 168 18.93 27.47 18.52
CA LEU A 168 19.10 28.94 18.56
C LEU A 168 19.63 29.40 17.18
N THR A 169 18.77 30.00 16.34
CA THR A 169 18.70 31.45 16.00
C THR A 169 19.85 32.00 15.17
N GLU A 170 19.48 32.55 14.01
CA GLU A 170 20.25 33.47 13.16
C GLU A 170 20.75 34.68 13.96
N LYS A 171 22.03 35.06 13.81
CA LYS A 171 22.46 36.31 13.17
C LYS A 171 23.98 36.55 13.18
N ASP A 172 24.42 37.18 12.09
CA ASP A 172 25.55 38.10 11.90
C ASP A 172 27.01 37.59 11.75
N GLN A 173 27.44 37.62 10.48
CA GLN A 173 28.50 38.48 9.90
C GLN A 173 29.96 38.46 10.44
N HIS A 174 30.87 38.31 9.45
CA HIS A 174 32.30 38.68 9.35
C HIS A 174 33.42 37.63 9.54
N HIS A 175 34.15 37.47 8.42
CA HIS A 175 35.60 37.33 8.21
C HIS A 175 36.38 36.00 8.28
N SER A 176 36.98 35.71 7.10
CA SER A 176 38.38 35.34 6.81
C SER A 176 38.90 33.90 6.94
N LYS A 177 39.24 33.36 5.74
CA LYS A 177 40.40 32.52 5.33
C LYS A 177 41.25 31.87 6.44
N HIS A 178 41.48 30.54 6.34
CA HIS A 178 42.76 29.94 5.93
C HIS A 178 42.74 28.39 5.90
N HIS A 179 43.57 27.83 5.01
CA HIS A 179 43.85 26.41 4.77
C HIS A 179 44.58 25.69 5.94
N HIS A 180 44.43 24.36 6.08
CA HIS A 180 45.49 23.37 5.79
C HIS A 180 45.11 21.92 6.18
N HIS A 181 45.63 20.98 5.38
CA HIS A 181 45.68 19.53 5.56
C HIS A 181 46.46 19.09 6.82
N HIS A 182 46.14 17.90 7.37
CA HIS A 182 47.15 16.86 7.65
C HIS A 182 46.53 15.48 7.94
N HIS A 183 47.16 14.45 7.35
CA HIS A 183 47.04 13.03 7.66
C HIS A 183 47.63 12.70 9.05
N HIS A 184 47.08 11.68 9.73
CA HIS A 184 47.91 10.72 10.48
C HIS A 184 47.21 9.35 10.65
N HIS A 185 47.94 8.29 10.30
CA HIS A 185 47.68 6.89 10.63
C HIS A 185 47.85 6.63 12.13
N HIS A 186 47.12 5.66 12.70
CA HIS A 186 47.68 4.68 13.65
C HIS A 186 46.86 3.37 13.68
N ARG A 187 47.60 2.28 13.92
CA ARG A 187 47.31 0.85 13.73
C ARG A 187 47.53 0.13 15.08
N HIS A 188 46.90 -1.04 15.26
CA HIS A 188 47.19 -2.11 16.27
C HIS A 188 46.77 -1.81 17.73
N SER A 189 46.40 -2.75 18.62
CA SER A 189 46.38 -4.22 18.66
C SER A 189 45.42 -4.73 19.77
N SER A 190 45.11 -6.02 19.70
CA SER A 190 44.39 -6.91 20.63
C SER A 190 44.98 -7.00 22.05
N SER A 191 44.16 -7.23 23.09
CA SER A 191 44.27 -8.37 24.04
C SER A 191 43.35 -8.28 25.28
N HIS A 192 42.58 -9.35 25.50
CA HIS A 192 42.18 -10.01 26.76
C HIS A 192 41.84 -9.20 28.04
N HIS A 193 40.68 -9.48 28.67
CA HIS A 193 40.59 -10.22 29.95
C HIS A 193 39.15 -10.48 30.44
N LYS A 194 38.90 -11.77 30.67
CA LYS A 194 38.17 -12.46 31.76
C LYS A 194 36.70 -12.12 32.12
N ILE A 195 35.93 -13.20 31.96
CA ILE A 195 34.66 -13.56 32.60
C ILE A 195 34.82 -13.61 34.13
N SER A 196 33.84 -13.07 34.86
CA SER A 196 33.36 -13.60 36.14
C SER A 196 31.88 -13.25 36.34
N SER A 197 31.10 -14.30 36.57
CA SER A 197 29.71 -14.36 37.00
C SER A 197 29.45 -13.65 38.33
N LEU A 198 28.25 -13.07 38.50
CA LEU A 198 27.27 -13.39 39.56
C LEU A 198 26.06 -12.43 39.44
N SER A 199 24.90 -12.95 39.79
CA SER A 199 23.55 -12.36 39.86
C SER A 199 22.91 -12.94 41.14
N PRO A 200 21.73 -12.52 41.63
CA PRO A 200 21.10 -11.20 41.74
C PRO A 200 20.73 -10.87 43.20
N GLU A 201 20.61 -9.60 43.60
CA GLU A 201 19.80 -9.28 44.79
C GLU A 201 19.00 -7.99 44.62
N GLN A 202 17.75 -8.10 45.06
CA GLN A 202 16.74 -7.05 45.18
C GLN A 202 17.14 -6.06 46.27
N ASP A 203 16.90 -4.76 46.10
CA ASP A 203 16.35 -3.97 47.20
C ASP A 203 15.66 -2.67 46.73
N GLN A 204 14.49 -2.43 47.29
CA GLN A 204 13.70 -1.20 47.19
C GLN A 204 14.19 -0.22 48.25
N GLY A 205 14.70 0.95 47.89
CA GLY A 205 15.04 1.93 48.93
C GLY A 205 15.54 3.30 48.47
N LEU A 206 14.66 4.29 48.60
CA LEU A 206 14.91 5.53 49.34
C LEU A 206 16.16 6.37 48.97
N TRP A 207 15.99 7.33 48.06
CA TRP A 207 17.00 8.36 47.79
C TRP A 207 17.01 9.43 48.89
N LYS A 208 17.82 9.23 49.94
CA LYS A 208 18.22 10.26 50.90
C LYS A 208 19.64 10.77 50.59
N GLN A 209 19.66 11.98 50.03
CA GLN A 209 20.62 13.09 50.18
C GLN A 209 22.03 12.84 50.75
N SER A 210 23.05 13.23 49.97
CA SER A 210 24.33 13.86 50.35
C SER A 210 24.97 14.33 49.02
N SER A 211 25.55 15.51 48.83
CA SER A 211 26.08 16.52 49.75
C SER A 211 26.50 17.77 48.94
N SER A 212 26.31 18.94 49.53
CA SER A 212 27.20 20.12 49.47
C SER A 212 27.52 20.77 48.11
N ILE A 213 26.89 21.93 47.83
CA ILE A 213 27.56 23.03 47.12
C ILE A 213 27.24 24.34 47.84
N ASN A 214 28.33 25.04 48.18
CA ASN A 214 28.43 26.32 48.87
C ASN A 214 27.55 27.42 48.27
N GLN A 215 27.19 28.35 49.15
CA GLN A 215 26.66 29.67 48.85
C GLN A 215 27.54 30.43 47.85
N SER A 216 26.92 30.86 46.75
CA SER A 216 27.19 32.15 46.15
C SER A 216 25.85 32.67 45.64
N ALA A 217 25.27 33.64 46.34
CA ALA A 217 24.17 34.42 45.84
C ALA A 217 24.68 35.24 44.65
N ASP A 218 24.27 34.86 43.45
CA ASP A 218 24.10 35.80 42.35
C ASP A 218 22.86 35.39 41.54
N SER A 219 22.20 36.37 40.96
CA SER A 219 20.77 36.44 40.68
C SER A 219 20.23 35.55 39.53
N GLY A 220 20.79 34.35 39.32
CA GLY A 220 20.40 33.41 38.23
C GLY A 220 19.87 32.03 38.68
N GLY A 221 19.76 31.77 39.98
CA GLY A 221 19.25 30.50 40.52
C GLY A 221 17.73 30.35 40.48
N THR A 222 17.01 31.47 40.62
CA THR A 222 15.54 31.55 40.51
C THR A 222 15.07 31.29 39.09
N ASP A 223 15.77 31.84 38.09
CA ASP A 223 15.42 31.67 36.68
C ASP A 223 15.59 30.22 36.21
N ASN A 224 16.64 29.54 36.68
CA ASN A 224 16.82 28.12 36.44
C ASN A 224 15.71 27.27 37.08
N PHE A 225 15.27 27.61 38.30
CA PHE A 225 14.17 26.90 38.96
C PHE A 225 12.82 27.11 38.26
N VAL A 226 12.54 28.33 37.80
CA VAL A 226 11.34 28.67 37.03
C VAL A 226 11.36 27.94 35.69
N LEU A 227 12.48 27.96 34.97
CA LEU A 227 12.63 27.26 33.69
C LEU A 227 12.46 25.74 33.85
N ILE A 228 13.03 25.14 34.89
CA ILE A 228 12.85 23.71 35.19
C ILE A 228 11.39 23.39 35.50
N SER A 229 10.68 24.25 36.22
CA SER A 229 9.25 24.06 36.52
C SER A 229 8.40 24.14 35.25
N GLN A 230 8.68 25.11 34.39
CA GLN A 230 7.98 25.29 33.12
C GLN A 230 8.24 24.12 32.15
N LEU A 231 9.48 23.64 32.07
CA LEU A 231 9.81 22.43 31.29
C LEU A 231 9.11 21.18 31.84
N LYS A 232 8.98 21.04 33.17
CA LYS A 232 8.21 19.94 33.77
C LYS A 232 6.73 20.01 33.40
N GLU A 233 6.14 21.19 33.42
CA GLU A 233 4.75 21.40 32.98
C GLU A 233 4.56 21.09 31.50
N GLU A 234 5.47 21.51 30.62
CA GLU A 234 5.45 21.17 29.21
C GLU A 234 5.55 19.65 28.99
N VAL A 235 6.46 18.97 29.70
CA VAL A 235 6.59 17.50 29.64
C VAL A 235 5.29 16.82 30.12
N MET A 236 4.66 17.32 31.17
CA MET A 236 3.38 16.78 31.65
C MET A 236 2.24 17.00 30.62
N SER A 237 2.20 18.18 30.00
CA SER A 237 1.24 18.51 28.95
C SER A 237 1.40 17.61 27.72
N LEU A 238 2.64 17.44 27.24
CA LEU A 238 2.96 16.57 26.12
C LEU A 238 2.64 15.09 26.42
N LYS A 239 2.92 14.62 27.65
CA LYS A 239 2.52 13.27 28.08
C LYS A 239 1.00 13.07 28.05
N ARG A 240 0.21 14.04 28.52
CA ARG A 240 -1.25 13.98 28.43
C ARG A 240 -1.74 13.94 26.99
N LEU A 241 -1.14 14.75 26.11
CA LEU A 241 -1.50 14.75 24.70
C LEU A 241 -1.19 13.41 24.03
N LEU A 242 -0.02 12.82 24.31
CA LEU A 242 0.33 11.49 23.83
C LEU A 242 -0.67 10.44 24.29
N GLN A 243 -0.99 10.41 25.58
CA GLN A 243 -1.98 9.47 26.12
C GLN A 243 -3.36 9.64 25.47
N GLN A 244 -3.78 10.88 25.19
CA GLN A 244 -5.03 11.14 24.47
C GLN A 244 -4.97 10.64 23.02
N ARG A 245 -3.82 10.77 22.34
CA ARG A 245 -3.63 10.25 20.98
C ARG A 245 -3.63 8.73 20.95
N ASP A 246 -2.99 8.09 21.91
CA ASP A 246 -2.97 6.63 22.05
C ASP A 246 -4.39 6.08 22.26
N GLN A 247 -5.19 6.73 23.12
CA GLN A 247 -6.60 6.38 23.31
C GLN A 247 -7.41 6.53 22.01
N THR A 248 -7.18 7.61 21.26
CA THR A 248 -7.85 7.83 19.97
C THR A 248 -7.46 6.78 18.93
N ILE A 249 -6.19 6.34 18.92
CA ILE A 249 -5.70 5.29 18.03
C ILE A 249 -6.40 3.97 18.36
N LEU A 250 -6.46 3.61 19.65
CA LEU A 250 -7.13 2.40 20.13
C LEU A 250 -8.61 2.35 19.69
N GLU A 251 -9.33 3.47 19.84
CA GLU A 251 -10.73 3.56 19.40
C GLU A 251 -10.89 3.39 17.88
N LYS A 252 -9.95 3.93 17.10
CA LYS A 252 -9.96 3.76 15.64
C LYS A 252 -9.64 2.32 15.24
N ASP A 253 -8.72 1.65 15.92
CA ASP A 253 -8.39 0.25 15.67
C ASP A 253 -9.57 -0.67 16.01
N LYS A 254 -10.32 -0.37 17.06
CA LYS A 254 -11.58 -1.08 17.38
C LYS A 254 -12.61 -0.92 16.27
N LYS A 255 -12.89 0.31 15.84
CA LYS A 255 -13.83 0.58 14.72
C LYS A 255 -13.39 -0.10 13.42
N LEU A 256 -12.08 -0.12 13.16
CA LEU A 256 -11.52 -0.77 11.97
C LEU A 256 -11.72 -2.29 12.03
N THR A 257 -11.64 -2.89 13.22
CA THR A 257 -11.91 -4.32 13.43
C THR A 257 -13.38 -4.65 13.23
N GLU A 258 -14.30 -3.84 13.78
CA GLU A 258 -15.74 -3.99 13.58
C GLU A 258 -16.12 -3.89 12.09
N LEU A 259 -15.63 -2.86 11.40
CA LEU A 259 -15.90 -2.68 9.96
C LEU A 259 -15.32 -3.82 9.11
N LYS A 260 -14.17 -4.40 9.50
CA LYS A 260 -13.62 -5.59 8.81
C LYS A 260 -14.52 -6.80 8.99
N ALA A 261 -15.05 -7.02 10.19
CA ALA A 261 -15.97 -8.12 10.48
C ALA A 261 -17.27 -7.96 9.67
N ASP A 262 -17.85 -6.75 9.66
CA ASP A 262 -19.05 -6.44 8.89
C ASP A 262 -18.84 -6.65 7.39
N PHE A 263 -17.72 -6.16 6.86
CA PHE A 263 -17.36 -6.34 5.45
C PHE A 263 -17.23 -7.82 5.09
N GLN A 264 -16.54 -8.60 5.92
CA GLN A 264 -16.38 -10.04 5.71
C GLN A 264 -17.72 -10.78 5.77
N TYR A 265 -18.60 -10.40 6.69
CA TYR A 265 -19.95 -10.95 6.79
C TYR A 265 -20.79 -10.63 5.54
N GLN A 266 -20.76 -9.38 5.07
CA GLN A 266 -21.44 -8.96 3.85
C GLN A 266 -20.89 -9.69 2.61
N GLU A 267 -19.58 -9.81 2.48
CA GLU A 267 -18.92 -10.53 1.38
C GLU A 267 -19.33 -12.01 1.36
N SER A 268 -19.33 -12.67 2.53
CA SER A 268 -19.78 -14.06 2.67
C SER A 268 -21.25 -14.24 2.27
N ASN A 269 -22.12 -13.34 2.71
CA ASN A 269 -23.54 -13.36 2.36
C ASN A 269 -23.76 -13.16 0.84
N LEU A 270 -23.06 -12.19 0.24
CA LEU A 270 -23.12 -11.95 -1.21
C LEU A 270 -22.60 -13.15 -2.01
N ARG A 271 -21.49 -13.75 -1.60
CA ARG A 271 -20.95 -14.97 -2.21
C ARG A 271 -21.96 -16.13 -2.14
N THR A 272 -22.60 -16.32 -0.99
CA THR A 272 -23.60 -17.37 -0.81
C THR A 272 -24.83 -17.14 -1.70
N LYS A 273 -25.32 -15.89 -1.77
CA LYS A 273 -26.42 -15.50 -2.66
C LYS A 273 -26.07 -15.66 -4.14
N MET A 274 -24.85 -15.30 -4.54
CA MET A 274 -24.39 -15.47 -5.91
C MET A 274 -24.38 -16.95 -6.29
N ASN A 275 -23.81 -17.81 -5.43
CA ASN A 275 -23.77 -19.25 -5.66
C ASN A 275 -25.17 -19.88 -5.70
N SER A 276 -26.11 -19.45 -4.85
CA SER A 276 -27.49 -19.96 -4.87
C SER A 276 -28.22 -19.53 -6.14
N MET A 277 -28.07 -18.28 -6.57
CA MET A 277 -28.62 -17.81 -7.84
C MET A 277 -28.03 -18.54 -9.04
N GLU A 278 -26.72 -18.78 -9.06
CA GLU A 278 -26.05 -19.52 -10.13
C GLU A 278 -26.58 -20.96 -10.22
N LYS A 279 -26.76 -21.63 -9.06
CA LYS A 279 -27.35 -22.97 -9.01
C LYS A 279 -28.79 -22.99 -9.54
N ALA A 280 -29.64 -22.07 -9.08
CA ALA A 280 -31.03 -21.98 -9.53
C ALA A 280 -31.14 -21.67 -11.04
N HIS A 281 -30.26 -20.81 -11.54
CA HIS A 281 -30.17 -20.52 -12.97
C HIS A 281 -29.76 -21.77 -13.76
N LYS A 282 -28.77 -22.53 -13.27
CA LYS A 282 -28.33 -23.78 -13.91
C LYS A 282 -29.46 -24.80 -13.98
N GLU A 283 -30.19 -25.01 -12.88
CA GLU A 283 -31.35 -25.90 -12.84
C GLU A 283 -32.44 -25.47 -13.82
N THR A 284 -32.72 -24.16 -13.92
CA THR A 284 -33.68 -23.60 -14.88
C THR A 284 -33.27 -23.87 -16.33
N VAL A 285 -31.98 -23.68 -16.64
CA VAL A 285 -31.42 -23.96 -17.98
C VAL A 285 -31.53 -25.45 -18.31
N GLU A 286 -31.19 -26.33 -17.38
CA GLU A 286 -31.32 -27.78 -17.57
C GLU A 286 -32.77 -28.21 -17.81
N GLN A 287 -33.73 -27.64 -17.08
CA GLN A 287 -35.17 -27.86 -17.31
C GLN A 287 -35.62 -27.38 -18.68
N LEU A 288 -35.20 -26.18 -19.10
CA LEU A 288 -35.51 -25.65 -20.43
C LEU A 288 -34.91 -26.52 -21.54
N GLN A 289 -33.66 -26.96 -21.38
CA GLN A 289 -33.00 -27.86 -22.32
C GLN A 289 -33.69 -29.23 -22.39
N ALA A 290 -34.17 -29.77 -21.27
CA ALA A 290 -34.93 -31.01 -21.23
C ALA A 290 -36.27 -30.87 -21.97
N LYS A 291 -37.02 -29.78 -21.70
CA LYS A 291 -38.27 -29.47 -22.42
C LYS A 291 -38.04 -29.28 -23.92
N ASN A 292 -36.96 -28.61 -24.31
CA ASN A 292 -36.63 -28.39 -25.72
C ASN A 292 -36.33 -29.72 -26.43
N ARG A 293 -35.57 -30.61 -25.78
CA ARG A 293 -35.34 -31.99 -26.28
C ARG A 293 -36.64 -32.78 -26.43
N GLU A 294 -37.56 -32.66 -25.48
CA GLU A 294 -38.85 -33.35 -25.54
C GLU A 294 -39.76 -32.80 -26.65
N LEU A 295 -39.85 -31.48 -26.80
CA LEU A 295 -40.57 -30.84 -27.90
C LEU A 295 -40.00 -31.24 -29.27
N LEU A 296 -38.67 -31.29 -29.41
CA LEU A 296 -38.03 -31.77 -30.64
C LEU A 296 -38.41 -33.22 -30.98
N LYS A 297 -38.50 -34.11 -29.97
CA LYS A 297 -38.98 -35.48 -30.16
C LYS A 297 -40.44 -35.52 -30.60
N GLN A 298 -41.31 -34.72 -29.97
CA GLN A 298 -42.73 -34.64 -30.33
C GLN A 298 -42.92 -34.11 -31.76
N VAL A 299 -42.18 -33.07 -32.15
CA VAL A 299 -42.19 -32.54 -33.52
C VAL A 299 -41.73 -33.60 -34.52
N ALA A 300 -40.68 -34.36 -34.21
CA ALA A 300 -40.21 -35.44 -35.07
C ALA A 300 -41.25 -36.58 -35.22
N ALA A 301 -41.95 -36.94 -34.14
CA ALA A 301 -43.01 -37.95 -34.16
C ALA A 301 -44.21 -37.49 -35.01
N LEU A 302 -44.69 -36.26 -34.81
CA LEU A 302 -45.79 -35.68 -35.60
C LEU A 302 -45.43 -35.51 -37.09
N SER A 303 -44.16 -35.20 -37.38
CA SER A 303 -43.67 -35.08 -38.76
C SER A 303 -43.60 -36.43 -39.49
N LYS A 304 -43.37 -37.53 -38.76
CA LYS A 304 -43.41 -38.90 -39.33
C LYS A 304 -44.84 -39.41 -39.56
N GLY A 305 -45.81 -38.99 -38.74
CA GLY A 305 -47.22 -39.38 -38.88
C GLY A 305 -47.95 -38.79 -40.09
N LYS A 306 -47.41 -37.74 -40.74
CA LYS A 306 -48.04 -37.07 -41.89
C LYS A 306 -47.75 -37.68 -43.27
N LYS A 307 -47.06 -38.83 -43.34
CA LYS A 307 -46.76 -39.54 -44.60
C LYS A 307 -47.52 -40.87 -44.70
N PHE A 308 -48.84 -40.89 -44.57
CA PHE A 308 -49.64 -42.06 -44.96
C PHE A 308 -51.10 -41.67 -45.16
N ASP A 309 -51.39 -40.85 -46.19
CA ASP A 309 -52.76 -40.69 -46.74
C ASP A 309 -52.68 -39.95 -48.09
N LYS A 310 -52.03 -40.57 -49.09
CA LYS A 310 -52.29 -40.24 -50.50
C LYS A 310 -51.80 -41.36 -51.43
N SER A 311 -52.46 -42.51 -51.38
CA SER A 311 -52.42 -43.43 -52.52
C SER A 311 -53.74 -44.18 -52.60
N GLY A 312 -54.38 -44.10 -53.77
CA GLY A 312 -55.47 -44.98 -54.17
C GLY A 312 -56.85 -44.35 -54.20
N SER A 313 -57.16 -43.59 -55.25
CA SER A 313 -58.44 -43.71 -55.96
C SER A 313 -58.41 -42.94 -57.27
N ILE A 314 -58.04 -43.60 -58.38
CA ILE A 314 -58.52 -43.27 -59.73
C ILE A 314 -58.72 -44.60 -60.49
N LEU A 315 -59.96 -45.09 -60.43
CA LEU A 315 -60.68 -45.94 -61.40
C LEU A 315 -61.84 -45.01 -61.86
N THR A 316 -62.30 -44.85 -63.10
CA THR A 316 -62.36 -45.67 -64.32
C THR A 316 -62.91 -44.78 -65.46
N SER A 317 -62.38 -44.94 -66.68
CA SER A 317 -62.99 -45.07 -68.05
C SER A 317 -64.19 -44.21 -68.51
N PRO A 318 -64.51 -44.15 -69.83
CA PRO A 318 -63.83 -44.70 -71.02
C PRO A 318 -63.17 -43.67 -71.96
#